data_AF-A0A959YXH8-F1
#
_entry.id   AF-A0A959YXH8-F1
#
_cell.length_a   1.000
_cell.length_b   1.000
_cell.length_c   1.000
_cell.angle_alpha   90.00
_cell.angle_beta   90.00
_cell.angle_gamma   90.00
#
_symmetry.space_group_name_H-M   'P 1'
#
loop_
_entity.id
_entity.type
_entity.pdbx_description
1 polymer ?
#
loop_
_entity_poly.entity_id
_entity_poly.type
_entity_poly.pdbx_seq_one_letter_code
_entity_poly.pdbx_strand_id
1 'polypeptide(L)'
;SRGPRWKTRAQVKIIKPDELYAAYNLAADSAGLSALARTGMSRAEVDAVVFRSTERNWPEGIDSFEDRYPRIGKFTKYRAYLGARWGDKVLLIIPVEKNRRMPTAMRPYVDLYFVYNASSVKILGR
;
A
#
# COMPACT_ATOMS: atom_id res chain seq x y z
N SER A 1 14.84 7.19 -4.84
CA SER A 1 13.57 7.93 -4.61
C SER A 1 13.07 7.70 -3.19
N ARG A 2 12.56 8.73 -2.51
CA ARG A 2 12.00 8.65 -1.13
C ARG A 2 10.56 8.09 -1.08
N GLY A 3 9.99 7.68 -2.22
CA GLY A 3 8.58 7.30 -2.32
C GLY A 3 7.65 8.51 -2.49
N PRO A 4 6.38 8.30 -2.85
CA PRO A 4 5.43 9.38 -3.09
C PRO A 4 5.10 10.13 -1.79
N ARG A 5 4.98 11.46 -1.91
CA ARG A 5 4.58 12.30 -0.76
C ARG A 5 3.18 11.93 -0.26
N TRP A 6 3.08 11.49 1.00
CA TRP A 6 1.81 11.07 1.63
C TRP A 6 1.17 12.10 2.56
N LYS A 7 1.93 13.10 3.04
CA LYS A 7 1.45 14.08 4.05
C LYS A 7 0.26 14.93 3.62
N THR A 8 0.01 15.05 2.32
CA THR A 8 -1.11 15.83 1.72
C THR A 8 -2.21 14.94 1.14
N ARG A 9 -2.08 13.62 1.31
CA ARG A 9 -3.01 12.62 0.78
C ARG A 9 -4.06 12.29 1.85
N ALA A 10 -5.26 11.96 1.41
CA ALA A 10 -6.33 11.58 2.32
C ALA A 10 -5.95 10.34 3.13
N GLN A 11 -6.28 10.32 4.42
CA GLN A 11 -6.09 9.14 5.24
C GLN A 11 -7.10 8.06 4.85
N VAL A 12 -6.65 6.80 4.87
CA VAL A 12 -7.45 5.63 4.52
C VAL A 12 -7.42 4.63 5.67
N LYS A 13 -8.57 3.98 5.92
CA LYS A 13 -8.70 2.85 6.84
C LYS A 13 -8.98 1.59 6.06
N ILE A 14 -8.19 0.55 6.31
CA ILE A 14 -8.46 -0.80 5.79
C ILE A 14 -9.61 -1.39 6.61
N ILE A 15 -10.67 -1.85 5.96
CA ILE A 15 -11.87 -2.42 6.59
C ILE A 15 -12.07 -3.91 6.26
N LYS A 16 -11.59 -4.39 5.10
CA LYS A 16 -11.53 -5.83 4.76
C LYS A 16 -10.09 -6.19 4.40
N PRO A 17 -9.25 -6.57 5.38
CA PRO A 17 -7.81 -6.73 5.15
C PRO A 17 -7.45 -7.94 4.27
N ASP A 18 -8.36 -8.89 4.13
CA ASP A 18 -8.29 -10.08 3.28
C ASP A 18 -8.42 -9.77 1.77
N GLU A 19 -8.98 -8.63 1.40
CA GLU A 19 -9.12 -8.14 0.01
C GLU A 19 -7.84 -7.47 -0.53
N LEU A 20 -6.68 -7.93 -0.05
CA LEU A 20 -5.34 -7.47 -0.44
C LEU A 20 -4.88 -8.24 -1.68
N TYR A 21 -4.50 -7.52 -2.73
CA TYR A 21 -3.84 -8.12 -3.90
C TYR A 21 -2.33 -8.23 -3.65
N ALA A 22 -1.91 -9.25 -2.91
CA ALA A 22 -0.53 -9.36 -2.46
C ALA A 22 0.48 -9.62 -3.60
N ALA A 23 0.08 -10.42 -4.60
CA ALA A 23 0.89 -10.71 -5.79
C ALA A 23 0.53 -9.83 -7.00
N TYR A 24 -0.03 -8.63 -6.78
CA TYR A 24 -0.47 -7.77 -7.89
C TYR A 24 0.70 -7.26 -8.73
N ASN A 25 0.67 -7.53 -10.04
CA ASN A 25 1.67 -6.99 -10.95
C ASN A 25 1.26 -5.58 -11.45
N LEU A 26 1.55 -4.56 -10.63
CA LEU A 26 1.30 -3.16 -10.98
C LEU A 26 2.10 -2.68 -12.21
N ALA A 27 3.25 -3.30 -12.48
CA ALA A 27 4.09 -2.94 -13.63
C ALA A 27 3.42 -3.25 -14.98
N ALA A 28 2.57 -4.28 -15.01
CA ALA A 28 1.84 -4.70 -16.21
C ALA A 28 0.49 -3.99 -16.38
N ASP A 29 0.08 -3.14 -15.42
CA ASP A 29 -1.22 -2.50 -15.40
C ASP A 29 -1.12 -1.04 -15.87
N SER A 30 -1.35 -0.82 -17.16
CA SER A 30 -1.32 0.50 -17.77
C SER A 30 -2.33 1.48 -17.15
N ALA A 31 -3.49 1.00 -16.68
CA ALA A 31 -4.50 1.83 -16.03
C ALA A 31 -4.04 2.27 -14.63
N GLY A 32 -3.45 1.35 -13.87
CA GLY A 32 -2.83 1.62 -12.57
C GLY A 32 -1.67 2.61 -12.66
N LEU A 33 -0.74 2.40 -13.59
CA LEU A 33 0.37 3.31 -13.86
C LEU A 33 -0.12 4.72 -14.25
N SER A 34 -1.10 4.79 -15.16
CA SER A 34 -1.71 6.05 -15.57
C SER A 34 -2.43 6.75 -14.41
N ALA A 35 -3.09 6.00 -13.53
CA ALA A 35 -3.74 6.56 -12.36
C ALA A 35 -2.73 7.16 -11.37
N LEU A 36 -1.59 6.50 -11.14
CA LEU A 36 -0.54 7.02 -10.26
C LEU A 36 0.04 8.33 -10.80
N ALA A 37 0.37 8.37 -12.09
CA ALA A 37 0.88 9.58 -12.75
C ALA A 37 -0.12 10.75 -12.63
N ARG A 38 -1.42 10.50 -12.83
CA ARG A 38 -2.48 11.53 -12.67
C ARG A 38 -2.61 12.08 -11.25
N THR A 39 -2.12 11.36 -10.24
CA THR A 39 -2.06 11.90 -8.87
C THR A 39 -0.90 12.87 -8.62
N GLY A 40 -0.11 13.18 -9.66
CA GLY A 40 1.06 14.05 -9.60
C GLY A 40 2.32 13.33 -9.11
N MET A 41 2.33 11.99 -9.09
CA MET A 41 3.56 11.24 -8.83
C MET A 41 4.50 11.39 -10.03
N SER A 42 5.75 11.76 -9.76
CA SER A 42 6.84 11.70 -10.74
C SER A 42 7.11 10.26 -11.17
N ARG A 43 7.74 10.08 -12.34
CA ARG A 43 8.14 8.76 -12.84
C ARG A 43 8.96 7.96 -11.80
N ALA A 44 9.91 8.62 -11.14
CA ALA A 44 10.73 7.99 -10.11
C ALA A 44 9.95 7.60 -8.83
N GLU A 45 8.82 8.24 -8.54
CA GLU A 45 7.91 7.81 -7.47
C GLU A 45 7.06 6.62 -7.92
N VAL A 46 6.56 6.63 -9.16
CA VAL A 46 5.82 5.49 -9.74
C VAL A 46 6.71 4.24 -9.78
N ASP A 47 7.94 4.34 -10.25
CA ASP A 47 8.89 3.22 -10.30
C ASP A 47 9.17 2.66 -8.88
N ALA A 48 9.30 3.54 -7.89
CA ALA A 48 9.50 3.13 -6.50
C ALA A 48 8.27 2.42 -5.91
N VAL A 49 7.06 2.86 -6.27
CA VAL A 49 5.81 2.20 -5.90
C VAL A 49 5.73 0.82 -6.52
N VAL A 50 5.95 0.72 -7.83
CA VAL A 50 5.91 -0.55 -8.57
C VAL A 50 6.89 -1.54 -7.95
N PHE A 51 8.14 -1.13 -7.75
CA PHE A 51 9.18 -1.99 -7.18
C PHE A 51 8.78 -2.53 -5.79
N ARG A 52 8.23 -1.69 -4.91
CA ARG A 52 7.93 -2.03 -3.49
C ARG A 52 6.50 -2.47 -3.24
N SER A 53 5.66 -2.55 -4.26
CA SER A 53 4.27 -3.04 -4.15
C SER A 53 4.14 -4.57 -4.14
N THR A 54 5.29 -5.26 -4.08
CA THR A 54 5.40 -6.72 -4.08
C THR A 54 5.84 -7.25 -2.72
N GLU A 55 5.42 -8.47 -2.40
CA GLU A 55 5.69 -9.12 -1.11
C GLU A 55 7.19 -9.20 -0.78
N ARG A 56 8.06 -9.31 -1.79
CA ARG A 56 9.54 -9.32 -1.62
C ARG A 56 10.11 -8.09 -0.90
N ASN A 57 9.36 -7.00 -0.84
CA ASN A 57 9.77 -5.77 -0.16
C ASN A 57 9.02 -5.54 1.15
N TRP A 58 8.22 -6.51 1.58
CA TRP A 58 7.47 -6.43 2.82
C TRP A 58 8.30 -7.01 3.98
N PRO A 59 7.95 -6.69 5.24
CA PRO A 59 8.57 -7.32 6.41
C PRO A 59 8.38 -8.84 6.38
N GLU A 60 9.38 -9.57 6.87
CA GLU A 60 9.44 -11.04 6.93
C GLU A 60 8.16 -11.70 7.48
N GLY A 61 7.50 -11.07 8.46
CA GLY A 61 6.27 -11.64 9.02
C GLY A 61 5.04 -11.49 8.13
N ILE A 62 5.14 -10.90 6.93
CA ILE A 62 4.03 -10.76 5.99
C ILE A 62 4.43 -10.94 4.50
N ASP A 63 5.67 -11.32 4.21
CA ASP A 63 6.20 -11.46 2.84
C ASP A 63 5.84 -12.78 2.15
N SER A 64 5.29 -13.74 2.89
CA SER A 64 4.69 -14.99 2.40
C SER A 64 3.20 -15.06 2.73
N PHE A 65 2.46 -15.95 2.09
CA PHE A 65 1.06 -16.19 2.43
C PHE A 65 0.96 -16.77 3.86
N GLU A 66 1.80 -17.74 4.17
CA GLU A 66 1.85 -18.48 5.44
C GLU A 66 2.12 -17.55 6.62
N ASP A 67 3.03 -16.58 6.46
CA ASP A 67 3.32 -15.60 7.50
C ASP A 67 2.26 -14.50 7.57
N ARG A 68 1.75 -14.06 6.43
CA ARG A 68 0.76 -12.99 6.39
C ARG A 68 -0.60 -13.41 6.90
N TYR A 69 -1.08 -14.60 6.53
CA TYR A 69 -2.46 -15.04 6.77
C TYR A 69 -2.84 -14.99 8.26
N PRO A 70 -2.04 -15.51 9.21
CA PRO A 70 -2.33 -15.39 10.65
C PRO A 70 -2.36 -13.94 11.17
N ARG A 71 -1.81 -13.00 10.40
CA ARG A 71 -1.65 -11.58 10.77
C ARG A 71 -2.56 -10.67 9.95
N ILE A 72 -3.26 -11.17 8.94
CA ILE A 72 -4.00 -10.33 7.97
C ILE A 72 -5.04 -9.45 8.68
N GLY A 73 -5.73 -9.97 9.69
CA GLY A 73 -6.68 -9.18 10.49
C GLY A 73 -6.07 -7.94 11.17
N LYS A 74 -4.76 -7.96 11.46
CA LYS A 74 -4.02 -6.85 12.05
C LYS A 74 -3.65 -5.75 11.04
N PHE A 75 -3.84 -5.95 9.74
CA PHE A 75 -3.57 -4.92 8.72
C PHE A 75 -4.47 -3.69 8.89
N THR A 76 -5.64 -3.87 9.51
CA THR A 76 -6.54 -2.79 9.95
C THR A 76 -5.85 -1.76 10.88
N LYS A 77 -4.71 -2.12 11.49
CA LYS A 77 -3.92 -1.26 12.38
C LYS A 77 -2.91 -0.38 11.65
N TYR A 78 -2.61 -0.65 10.37
CA TYR A 78 -1.74 0.22 9.59
C TYR A 78 -2.36 1.62 9.42
N ARG A 79 -1.54 2.64 9.60
CA ARG A 79 -1.85 4.00 9.15
C ARG A 79 -1.55 4.09 7.67
N ALA A 80 -2.60 4.24 6.87
CA ALA A 80 -2.55 4.24 5.42
C ALA A 80 -3.05 5.56 4.81
N TYR A 81 -2.54 5.88 3.63
CA TYR A 81 -2.89 7.09 2.88
C TYR A 81 -3.20 6.75 1.42
N LEU A 82 -4.06 7.52 0.78
CA LEU A 82 -4.53 7.25 -0.58
C LEU A 82 -3.43 7.50 -1.63
N GLY A 83 -2.94 6.45 -2.28
CA GLY A 83 -1.99 6.52 -3.39
C GLY A 83 -2.68 6.85 -4.72
N ALA A 84 -3.54 5.97 -5.21
CA ALA A 84 -4.35 6.19 -6.41
C ALA A 84 -5.52 5.21 -6.42
N ARG A 85 -6.53 5.49 -7.26
CA ARG A 85 -7.66 4.59 -7.50
C ARG A 85 -7.83 4.39 -9.00
N TRP A 86 -8.11 3.16 -9.42
CA TRP A 86 -8.39 2.81 -10.81
C TRP A 86 -9.26 1.56 -10.85
N GLY A 87 -10.31 1.57 -11.68
CA GLY A 87 -11.30 0.50 -11.68
C GLY A 87 -11.82 0.19 -10.27
N ASP A 88 -11.73 -1.07 -9.90
CA ASP A 88 -12.08 -1.63 -8.59
C ASP A 88 -10.90 -1.68 -7.60
N LYS A 89 -9.76 -1.06 -7.91
CA LYS A 89 -8.52 -1.12 -7.12
C LYS A 89 -8.13 0.21 -6.53
N VAL A 90 -7.39 0.14 -5.43
CA VAL A 90 -6.81 1.29 -4.75
C VAL A 90 -5.40 0.95 -4.27
N LEU A 91 -4.45 1.85 -4.54
CA LEU A 91 -3.12 1.82 -3.93
C LEU A 91 -3.15 2.58 -2.62
N LEU A 92 -2.65 1.95 -1.57
CA LEU A 92 -2.40 2.56 -0.27
C LEU A 92 -0.91 2.77 -0.07
N ILE A 93 -0.56 3.93 0.48
CA ILE A 93 0.79 4.24 0.96
C ILE A 93 0.82 4.00 2.46
N ILE A 94 1.73 3.15 2.93
CA ILE A 94 1.94 2.81 4.33
C ILE A 94 3.27 3.42 4.78
N PRO A 95 3.27 4.67 5.28
CA PRO A 95 4.51 5.36 5.57
C PRO A 95 5.19 4.81 6.81
N VAL A 96 6.50 4.58 6.73
CA VAL A 96 7.32 4.11 7.84
C VAL A 96 7.21 5.04 9.04
N GLU A 97 7.20 6.35 8.80
CA GLU A 97 7.10 7.40 9.83
C GLU A 97 5.89 7.19 10.76
N LYS A 98 4.74 6.75 10.22
CA LYS A 98 3.49 6.59 10.97
C LYS A 98 3.29 5.19 11.54
N ASN A 99 4.10 4.22 11.09
CA ASN A 99 3.91 2.80 11.41
C ASN A 99 5.08 2.21 12.22
N ARG A 100 5.96 3.05 12.79
CA ARG A 100 7.11 2.63 13.63
C ARG A 100 6.73 1.78 14.86
N ARG A 101 5.49 1.89 15.34
CA ARG A 101 4.99 1.15 16.51
C ARG A 101 4.29 -0.17 16.14
N MET A 102 4.25 -0.53 14.86
CA MET A 102 3.74 -1.84 14.45
C MET A 102 4.59 -2.96 15.08
N PRO A 103 4.00 -4.16 15.31
CA PRO A 103 4.76 -5.35 15.71
C PRO A 103 5.92 -5.60 14.75
N THR A 104 7.07 -6.08 15.24
CA THR A 104 8.31 -6.24 14.46
C THR A 104 8.08 -6.99 13.15
N ALA A 105 7.37 -8.12 13.19
CA ALA A 105 6.99 -8.93 12.03
C ALA A 105 6.18 -8.18 10.94
N MET A 106 5.57 -7.03 11.26
CA MET A 106 4.74 -6.23 10.35
C MET A 106 5.32 -4.82 10.15
N ARG A 107 6.42 -4.49 10.82
CA ARG A 107 6.91 -3.12 10.91
C ARG A 107 7.62 -2.74 9.62
N PRO A 108 7.18 -1.70 8.91
CA PRO A 108 7.89 -1.23 7.73
C PRO A 108 9.29 -0.71 8.08
N TYR A 109 10.30 -1.10 7.32
CA TYR A 109 11.63 -0.48 7.32
C TYR A 109 11.72 0.69 6.33
N VAL A 110 10.91 0.61 5.27
CA VAL A 110 10.66 1.64 4.27
C VAL A 110 9.16 1.74 4.02
N ASP A 111 8.71 2.80 3.35
CA ASP A 111 7.30 2.92 2.96
C ASP A 111 6.86 1.69 2.14
N LEU A 112 5.76 1.07 2.55
CA LEU A 112 5.13 -0.04 1.84
C LEU A 112 3.98 0.47 0.97
N TYR A 113 3.68 -0.28 -0.08
CA TYR A 113 2.52 0.00 -0.93
C TYR A 113 1.68 -1.25 -1.06
N PHE A 114 0.39 -1.11 -0.75
CA PHE A 114 -0.56 -2.20 -0.84
C PHE A 114 -1.61 -1.87 -1.89
N VAL A 115 -1.94 -2.85 -2.73
CA VAL A 115 -3.07 -2.76 -3.64
C VAL A 115 -4.23 -3.53 -3.02
N TYR A 116 -5.36 -2.85 -2.84
CA TYR A 116 -6.57 -3.43 -2.28
C TYR A 116 -7.72 -3.30 -3.27
N ASN A 117 -8.77 -4.11 -3.07
CA ASN A 117 -10.06 -3.78 -3.65
C ASN A 117 -10.53 -2.41 -3.12
N ALA A 118 -11.07 -1.54 -3.96
CA ALA A 118 -11.45 -0.21 -3.55
C ALA A 118 -12.62 -0.20 -2.55
N SER A 119 -13.43 -1.25 -2.51
CA SER A 119 -14.51 -1.43 -1.53
C SER A 119 -14.04 -1.93 -0.15
N SER A 120 -12.79 -2.39 -0.04
CA SER A 120 -12.22 -2.90 1.21
C SER A 120 -11.53 -1.83 2.07
N VAL A 121 -11.64 -0.57 1.65
CA VAL A 121 -11.07 0.57 2.36
C VAL A 121 -12.09 1.70 2.52
N LYS A 122 -11.92 2.49 3.58
CA LYS A 122 -12.70 3.70 3.85
C LYS A 122 -11.80 4.93 3.83
N ILE A 123 -12.11 5.90 3.00
CA ILE A 123 -11.43 7.20 2.99
C ILE A 123 -11.97 8.03 4.18
N LEU A 124 -11.08 8.57 5.02
CA LEU A 124 -11.44 9.27 6.24
C LEU A 124 -11.51 10.80 6.10
N GLY A 125 -11.00 11.35 5.00
CA GLY A 125 -10.93 12.79 4.74
C GLY A 125 -9.50 13.29 4.48
N ARG A 126 -9.38 14.57 4.09
CA ARG A 126 -8.11 15.31 3.98
C ARG A 126 -7.89 16.14 5.23
#